data_AF-A0A6G0RJU8-F1
#
_entry.id   AF-A0A6G0RJU8-F1
#
_cell.length_a   1.000
_cell.length_b   1.000
_cell.length_c   1.000
_cell.angle_alpha   90.00
_cell.angle_beta   90.00
_cell.angle_gamma   90.00
#
_symmetry.space_group_name_H-M   'P 1'
#
loop_
_entity.id
_entity.type
_entity.pdbx_description
1 polymer ?
#
loop_
_entity_poly.entity_id
_entity_poly.type
_entity_poly.pdbx_seq_one_letter_code
_entity_poly.pdbx_strand_id
1 'polypeptide(L)'
;MATNSADSAAKRRLYVWIAYNVALYAAIVVSGAILFMVMVGMVTVGGGDKHVKDQWIEVNSQILNAVFTWMAITNHPFFLYRLIRTLQVLGIRRWDWVAPMATRSRAARYFSRHFPLVFVDTVAIPDHKVEAQDVALTTGADDSDVYLLADSEEAEQVDDIAFVRSDAENLRNTFVMLNWNCLFQYPITAVMWAYDSDTRPGFVIGVFLPLSFICNFGGQYRIFKLNKDIKARRANALGNTNPNSNEMTNSDNSI
;
A
#
# COMPACT_ATOMS: atom_id res chain seq x y z
N MET A 1 -19.44 1.73 -30.70
CA MET A 1 -19.70 0.31 -30.34
C MET A 1 -18.48 -0.37 -29.69
N ALA A 2 -17.25 -0.13 -30.15
CA ALA A 2 -16.02 -0.72 -29.58
C ALA A 2 -15.63 -0.23 -28.16
N THR A 3 -16.04 1.00 -27.78
CA THR A 3 -15.79 1.58 -26.45
C THR A 3 -16.60 0.86 -25.34
N ASN A 4 -17.85 0.50 -25.62
CA ASN A 4 -18.74 -0.21 -24.69
C ASN A 4 -18.26 -1.65 -24.40
N SER A 5 -17.61 -2.31 -25.36
CA SER A 5 -17.05 -3.66 -25.15
C SER A 5 -15.76 -3.66 -24.33
N ALA A 6 -14.92 -2.62 -24.45
CA ALA A 6 -13.70 -2.50 -23.66
C ALA A 6 -13.99 -2.17 -22.18
N ASP A 7 -14.97 -1.28 -21.95
CA ASP A 7 -15.42 -0.90 -20.60
C ASP A 7 -16.07 -2.08 -19.85
N SER A 8 -16.93 -2.85 -20.51
CA SER A 8 -17.53 -4.05 -19.92
C SER A 8 -16.50 -5.15 -19.59
N ALA A 9 -15.46 -5.31 -20.40
CA ALA A 9 -14.37 -6.24 -20.11
C ALA A 9 -13.51 -5.78 -18.91
N ALA A 10 -13.24 -4.48 -18.78
CA ALA A 10 -12.53 -3.91 -17.63
C ALA A 10 -13.32 -4.08 -16.33
N LYS A 11 -14.63 -3.77 -16.36
CA LYS A 11 -15.55 -3.99 -15.24
C LYS A 11 -15.59 -5.46 -14.82
N ARG A 12 -15.70 -6.39 -15.77
CA ARG A 12 -15.68 -7.84 -15.47
C ARG A 12 -14.39 -8.26 -14.77
N ARG A 13 -13.23 -7.79 -15.26
CA ARG A 13 -11.93 -8.09 -14.63
C ARG A 13 -11.85 -7.54 -13.21
N LEU A 14 -12.36 -6.33 -12.98
CA LEU A 14 -12.44 -5.72 -11.65
C LEU A 14 -13.33 -6.54 -10.70
N TYR A 15 -14.55 -6.90 -11.13
CA TYR A 15 -15.45 -7.71 -10.30
C TYR A 15 -14.86 -9.09 -9.97
N VAL A 16 -14.24 -9.77 -10.93
CA VAL A 16 -13.58 -11.06 -10.70
C VAL A 16 -12.42 -10.89 -9.70
N TRP A 17 -11.63 -9.83 -9.83
CA TRP A 17 -10.54 -9.54 -8.90
C TRP A 17 -11.05 -9.24 -7.48
N ILE A 18 -12.11 -8.44 -7.34
CA ILE A 18 -12.74 -8.16 -6.03
C ILE A 18 -13.27 -9.47 -5.43
N ALA A 19 -14.05 -10.24 -6.18
CA ALA A 19 -14.64 -11.48 -5.71
C ALA A 19 -13.58 -12.49 -5.26
N TYR A 20 -12.49 -12.62 -6.01
CA TYR A 20 -11.34 -13.45 -5.65
C TYR A 20 -10.71 -13.02 -4.32
N ASN A 21 -10.45 -11.71 -4.12
CA ASN A 21 -9.88 -11.23 -2.85
C ASN A 21 -10.84 -11.44 -1.69
N VAL A 22 -12.13 -11.15 -1.88
CA VAL A 22 -13.18 -11.37 -0.86
C VAL A 22 -13.25 -12.84 -0.47
N ALA A 23 -13.18 -13.76 -1.42
CA ALA A 23 -13.18 -15.20 -1.14
C ALA A 23 -11.97 -15.63 -0.29
N LEU A 24 -10.77 -15.13 -0.62
CA LEU A 24 -9.57 -15.44 0.17
C LEU A 24 -9.67 -14.87 1.61
N TYR A 25 -10.12 -13.63 1.76
CA TYR A 25 -10.31 -13.03 3.09
C TYR A 25 -11.40 -13.76 3.89
N ALA A 26 -12.50 -14.15 3.25
CA ALA A 26 -13.55 -14.95 3.89
C ALA A 26 -13.00 -16.30 4.37
N ALA A 27 -12.18 -16.99 3.58
CA ALA A 27 -11.53 -18.23 3.99
C ALA A 27 -10.62 -18.02 5.22
N ILE A 28 -9.83 -16.95 5.24
CA ILE A 28 -8.99 -16.61 6.40
C ILE A 28 -9.84 -16.37 7.65
N VAL A 29 -10.90 -15.56 7.53
CA VAL A 29 -11.75 -15.19 8.66
C VAL A 29 -12.51 -16.40 9.19
N VAL A 30 -13.11 -17.22 8.31
CA VAL A 30 -13.88 -18.40 8.69
C VAL A 30 -12.97 -19.46 9.32
N SER A 31 -11.88 -19.86 8.67
CA SER A 31 -10.95 -20.86 9.21
C SER A 31 -10.25 -20.36 10.47
N GLY A 32 -9.90 -19.08 10.53
CA GLY A 32 -9.34 -18.45 11.74
C GLY A 32 -10.31 -18.43 12.92
N ALA A 33 -11.59 -18.12 12.67
CA ALA A 33 -12.63 -18.12 13.70
C ALA A 33 -12.92 -19.54 14.21
N ILE A 34 -13.02 -20.53 13.31
CA ILE A 34 -13.19 -21.95 13.70
C ILE A 34 -12.00 -22.39 14.56
N LEU A 35 -10.77 -22.13 14.10
CA LEU A 35 -9.55 -22.47 14.83
C LEU A 35 -9.55 -21.85 16.24
N PHE A 36 -9.89 -20.56 16.35
CA PHE A 36 -9.96 -19.86 17.64
C PHE A 36 -11.03 -20.47 18.57
N MET A 37 -12.25 -20.69 18.07
CA MET A 37 -13.34 -21.26 18.87
C MET A 37 -13.02 -22.68 19.37
N VAL A 38 -12.41 -23.52 18.51
CA VAL A 38 -11.99 -24.88 18.88
C VAL A 38 -10.84 -24.85 19.89
N MET A 39 -9.88 -23.94 19.71
CA MET A 39 -8.73 -23.82 20.62
C MET A 39 -9.15 -23.37 22.02
N VAL A 40 -10.01 -22.34 22.12
CA VAL A 40 -10.56 -21.81 23.38
C VAL A 40 -11.56 -22.77 24.05
N GLY A 41 -12.12 -23.72 23.30
CA GLY A 41 -13.10 -24.67 23.81
C GLY A 41 -14.53 -24.13 23.85
N MET A 42 -14.83 -23.09 23.07
CA MET A 42 -16.19 -22.57 22.90
C MET A 42 -17.09 -23.52 22.10
N VAL A 43 -16.47 -24.42 21.31
CA VAL A 43 -17.15 -25.44 20.52
C VAL A 43 -16.56 -26.81 20.86
N THR A 44 -17.41 -27.75 21.25
CA THR A 44 -17.06 -29.15 21.44
C THR A 44 -17.27 -29.90 20.13
N VAL A 45 -16.19 -30.31 19.48
CA VAL A 45 -16.23 -31.19 18.30
C VAL A 45 -16.07 -32.64 18.72
N GLY A 46 -16.72 -33.57 18.00
CA GLY A 46 -16.55 -35.01 18.23
C GLY A 46 -16.91 -35.48 19.64
N GLY A 47 -17.86 -34.84 20.32
CA GLY A 47 -18.24 -35.20 21.69
C GLY A 47 -17.18 -34.90 22.75
N GLY A 48 -16.20 -34.04 22.45
CA GLY A 48 -15.09 -33.71 23.35
C GLY A 48 -13.84 -34.58 23.17
N ASP A 49 -13.83 -35.44 22.14
CA ASP A 49 -12.64 -36.21 21.79
C ASP A 49 -11.49 -35.29 21.37
N LYS A 50 -10.36 -35.44 22.06
CA LYS A 50 -9.13 -34.69 21.80
C LYS A 50 -8.61 -34.96 20.39
N HIS A 51 -8.67 -36.20 19.91
CA HIS A 51 -8.14 -36.55 18.60
C HIS A 51 -8.94 -35.87 17.48
N VAL A 52 -10.28 -35.82 17.60
CA VAL A 52 -11.14 -35.09 16.67
C VAL A 52 -10.84 -33.59 16.75
N LYS A 53 -10.68 -33.03 17.96
CA LYS A 53 -10.29 -31.63 18.14
C LYS A 53 -8.97 -31.29 17.43
N ASP A 54 -7.96 -32.13 17.58
CA ASP A 54 -6.64 -31.93 16.96
C ASP A 54 -6.72 -32.01 15.43
N GLN A 55 -7.56 -32.91 14.87
CA GLN A 55 -7.84 -32.94 13.43
C GLN A 55 -8.49 -31.65 12.91
N TRP A 56 -9.47 -31.10 13.63
CA TRP A 56 -10.10 -29.83 13.27
C TRP A 56 -9.09 -28.67 13.27
N ILE A 57 -8.21 -28.64 14.28
CA ILE A 57 -7.12 -27.66 14.37
C ILE A 57 -6.18 -27.82 13.16
N GLU A 58 -5.76 -29.04 12.84
CA GLU A 58 -4.83 -29.29 11.75
C GLU A 58 -5.43 -28.89 10.40
N VAL A 59 -6.67 -29.30 10.08
CA VAL A 59 -7.34 -28.94 8.82
C VAL A 59 -7.46 -27.43 8.66
N ASN A 60 -7.91 -26.71 9.69
CA ASN A 60 -8.02 -25.25 9.62
C ASN A 60 -6.66 -24.57 9.51
N SER A 61 -5.63 -25.10 10.19
CA SER A 61 -4.27 -24.58 10.09
C SER A 61 -3.69 -24.75 8.68
N GLN A 62 -3.99 -25.87 8.00
CA GLN A 62 -3.55 -26.10 6.63
C GLN A 62 -4.28 -25.19 5.62
N ILE A 63 -5.57 -24.93 5.82
CA ILE A 63 -6.32 -23.96 5.00
C ILE A 63 -5.71 -22.57 5.14
N LEU A 64 -5.46 -22.11 6.38
CA LEU A 64 -4.83 -20.82 6.64
C LEU A 64 -3.44 -20.74 6.02
N ASN A 65 -2.62 -21.77 6.20
CA ASN A 65 -1.29 -21.85 5.60
C ASN A 65 -1.40 -21.71 4.08
N ALA A 66 -2.24 -22.52 3.42
CA ALA A 66 -2.42 -22.47 1.96
C ALA A 66 -2.81 -21.07 1.46
N VAL A 67 -3.76 -20.40 2.11
CA VAL A 67 -4.20 -19.07 1.71
C VAL A 67 -3.11 -18.02 1.94
N PHE A 68 -2.41 -18.05 3.08
CA PHE A 68 -1.32 -17.11 3.35
C PHE A 68 -0.11 -17.33 2.43
N THR A 69 0.27 -18.59 2.17
CA THR A 69 1.31 -18.94 1.19
C THR A 69 0.94 -18.41 -0.19
N TRP A 70 -0.31 -18.62 -0.62
CA TRP A 70 -0.80 -18.15 -1.91
C TRP A 70 -0.71 -16.63 -2.02
N MET A 71 -1.18 -15.90 -1.01
CA MET A 71 -1.05 -14.43 -0.96
C MET A 71 0.41 -13.97 -0.99
N ALA A 72 1.31 -14.65 -0.26
CA ALA A 72 2.72 -14.32 -0.25
C ALA A 72 3.36 -14.54 -1.63
N ILE A 73 3.11 -15.68 -2.27
CA ILE A 73 3.64 -16.00 -3.61
C ILE A 73 3.13 -15.00 -4.66
N THR A 74 1.86 -14.63 -4.62
CA THR A 74 1.30 -13.70 -5.61
C THR A 74 1.75 -12.27 -5.37
N ASN A 75 1.90 -11.82 -4.12
CA ASN A 75 2.18 -10.42 -3.79
C ASN A 75 3.67 -10.08 -3.70
N HIS A 76 4.52 -11.03 -3.28
CA HIS A 76 5.94 -10.77 -3.04
C HIS A 76 6.68 -10.25 -4.28
N PRO A 77 6.48 -10.75 -5.51
CA PRO A 77 7.12 -10.19 -6.70
C PRO A 77 6.77 -8.71 -6.91
N PHE A 78 5.52 -8.32 -6.64
CA PHE A 78 5.09 -6.93 -6.76
C PHE A 78 5.70 -6.04 -5.69
N PHE A 79 5.76 -6.50 -4.43
CA PHE A 79 6.37 -5.74 -3.34
C PHE A 79 7.88 -5.60 -3.53
N LEU A 80 8.55 -6.63 -4.02
CA LEU A 80 9.98 -6.59 -4.31
C LEU A 80 10.28 -5.64 -5.47
N TYR A 81 9.50 -5.74 -6.56
CA TYR A 81 9.60 -4.82 -7.68
C TYR A 81 9.41 -3.38 -7.22
N ARG A 82 8.33 -3.09 -6.47
CA ARG A 82 8.07 -1.73 -5.93
C ARG A 82 9.21 -1.25 -5.03
N LEU A 83 9.74 -2.09 -4.15
CA LEU A 83 10.89 -1.74 -3.32
C LEU A 83 12.11 -1.33 -4.15
N ILE A 84 12.48 -2.15 -5.14
CA ILE A 84 13.61 -1.87 -6.04
C ILE A 84 13.39 -0.54 -6.78
N ARG A 85 12.17 -0.31 -7.28
CA ARG A 85 11.83 0.93 -7.98
C ARG A 85 11.93 2.14 -7.05
N THR A 86 11.49 2.04 -5.80
CA THR A 86 11.59 3.17 -4.85
C THR A 86 13.05 3.47 -4.51
N LEU A 87 13.89 2.45 -4.36
CA LEU A 87 15.34 2.62 -4.18
C LEU A 87 15.98 3.31 -5.40
N GLN A 88 15.57 2.94 -6.62
CA GLN A 88 16.02 3.60 -7.85
C GLN A 88 15.63 5.09 -7.87
N VAL A 89 14.38 5.44 -7.52
CA VAL A 89 13.92 6.85 -7.53
C VAL A 89 14.67 7.69 -6.50
N LEU A 90 14.78 7.20 -5.27
CA LEU A 90 15.46 7.90 -4.18
C LEU A 90 16.97 8.06 -4.40
N GLY A 91 17.54 7.40 -5.41
CA GLY A 91 18.98 7.42 -5.67
C GLY A 91 19.80 6.81 -4.52
N ILE A 92 19.16 6.05 -3.61
CA ILE A 92 19.82 5.48 -2.45
C ILE A 92 20.64 4.29 -2.89
N ARG A 93 21.97 4.42 -2.86
CA ARG A 93 22.85 3.27 -2.95
C ARG A 93 24.14 3.44 -2.16
N ARG A 94 24.40 2.43 -1.31
CA ARG A 94 25.55 2.24 -0.41
C ARG A 94 26.90 2.03 -1.12
N TRP A 95 26.91 2.00 -2.46
CA TRP A 95 28.02 1.58 -3.31
C TRP A 95 28.01 2.39 -4.61
N ASP A 96 28.41 3.68 -4.57
CA ASP A 96 28.79 4.65 -5.63
C ASP A 96 28.15 4.63 -7.03
N TRP A 97 27.04 3.93 -7.20
CA TRP A 97 26.35 3.79 -8.47
C TRP A 97 24.99 4.46 -8.34
N VAL A 98 24.95 5.75 -8.65
CA VAL A 98 23.70 6.44 -8.92
C VAL A 98 23.09 5.77 -10.15
N ALA A 99 21.85 5.29 -10.05
CA ALA A 99 21.16 4.75 -11.21
C ALA A 99 21.11 5.82 -12.31
N PRO A 100 21.38 5.49 -13.59
CA PRO A 100 21.31 6.46 -14.67
C PRO A 100 19.99 7.22 -14.60
N MET A 101 20.01 8.54 -14.86
CA MET A 101 18.82 9.39 -14.75
C MET A 101 17.59 8.77 -15.46
N ALA A 102 17.79 8.17 -16.64
CA ALA A 102 16.76 7.43 -17.37
C ALA A 102 16.05 6.31 -16.56
N THR A 103 16.79 5.61 -15.69
CA THR A 103 16.23 4.58 -14.80
C THR A 103 15.41 5.20 -13.68
N ARG A 104 15.87 6.33 -13.12
CA ARG A 104 15.15 7.12 -12.10
C ARG A 104 13.85 7.67 -12.68
N SER A 105 13.89 8.29 -13.87
CA SER A 105 12.71 8.81 -14.57
C SER A 105 11.70 7.70 -14.87
N ARG A 106 12.15 6.53 -15.33
CA ARG A 106 11.25 5.39 -15.57
C ARG A 106 10.58 4.95 -14.26
N ALA A 107 11.32 4.94 -13.15
CA ALA A 107 10.80 4.53 -11.86
C ALA A 107 9.82 5.56 -11.27
N ALA A 108 10.12 6.85 -11.40
CA ALA A 108 9.21 7.93 -11.04
C ALA A 108 7.90 7.83 -11.83
N ARG A 109 7.96 7.61 -13.16
CA ARG A 109 6.77 7.40 -14.02
C ARG A 109 5.93 6.19 -13.63
N TYR A 110 6.57 5.12 -13.15
CA TYR A 110 5.84 3.98 -12.63
C TYR A 110 5.06 4.35 -11.36
N PHE A 111 5.66 5.14 -10.47
CA PHE A 111 5.00 5.54 -9.23
C PHE A 111 3.97 6.64 -9.40
N SER A 112 4.13 7.60 -10.32
CA SER A 112 3.08 8.60 -10.58
C SER A 112 1.76 7.94 -10.96
N ARG A 113 1.82 6.82 -11.69
CA ARG A 113 0.63 6.02 -12.06
C ARG A 113 0.03 5.21 -10.90
N HIS A 114 0.84 4.73 -9.95
CA HIS A 114 0.38 3.81 -8.90
C HIS A 114 0.19 4.48 -7.52
N PHE A 115 0.85 5.62 -7.30
CA PHE A 115 0.86 6.42 -6.08
C PHE A 115 0.83 7.91 -6.45
N PRO A 116 -0.24 8.38 -7.12
CA PRO A 116 -0.35 9.77 -7.60
C PRO A 116 -0.36 10.80 -6.46
N LEU A 117 -0.64 10.38 -5.23
CA LEU A 117 -0.52 11.22 -4.04
C LEU A 117 0.94 11.54 -3.69
N VAL A 118 1.88 10.64 -4.00
CA VAL A 118 3.29 10.79 -3.63
C VAL A 118 4.12 11.33 -4.80
N PHE A 119 3.78 10.94 -6.03
CA PHE A 119 4.51 11.32 -7.25
C PHE A 119 3.58 12.03 -8.22
N VAL A 120 3.86 13.30 -8.51
CA VAL A 120 3.02 14.18 -9.33
C VAL A 120 3.70 14.47 -10.65
N ASP A 121 2.95 14.32 -11.75
CA ASP A 121 3.40 14.66 -13.09
C ASP A 121 3.30 16.19 -13.32
N THR A 122 4.43 16.84 -13.60
CA THR A 122 4.50 18.29 -13.79
C THR A 122 4.09 18.74 -15.20
N VAL A 123 4.09 17.85 -16.20
CA VAL A 123 3.70 18.19 -17.58
C VAL A 123 2.19 18.20 -17.77
N ALA A 124 1.42 17.55 -16.90
CA ALA A 124 -0.04 17.69 -16.86
C ALA A 124 -0.53 19.05 -16.31
N ILE A 125 0.38 19.93 -15.86
CA ILE A 125 0.07 21.22 -15.20
C ILE A 125 -0.37 22.35 -16.17
N PRO A 126 0.08 22.48 -17.43
CA PRO A 126 -0.24 23.65 -18.26
C PRO A 126 -1.68 23.73 -18.75
N ASP A 127 -2.30 22.61 -19.17
CA ASP A 127 -3.66 22.63 -19.74
C ASP A 127 -4.76 22.63 -18.67
N HIS A 128 -4.53 21.99 -17.51
CA HIS A 128 -5.56 21.81 -16.50
C HIS A 128 -5.69 22.99 -15.51
N LYS A 129 -4.77 23.97 -15.49
CA LYS A 129 -4.89 25.16 -14.62
C LYS A 129 -6.16 25.97 -14.93
N VAL A 130 -6.59 26.01 -16.20
CA VAL A 130 -7.77 26.76 -16.65
C VAL A 130 -9.06 26.00 -16.33
N GLU A 131 -9.09 24.68 -16.55
CA GLU A 131 -10.27 23.85 -16.23
C GLU A 131 -10.43 23.56 -14.72
N ALA A 132 -9.34 23.44 -13.96
CA ALA A 132 -9.39 23.14 -12.52
C ALA A 132 -10.02 24.27 -11.70
N GLN A 133 -9.90 25.52 -12.17
CA GLN A 133 -10.54 26.68 -11.53
C GLN A 133 -12.07 26.65 -11.71
N ASP A 134 -12.56 26.19 -12.86
CA ASP A 134 -14.00 26.07 -13.17
C ASP A 134 -14.64 24.81 -12.56
N VAL A 135 -13.89 23.71 -12.43
CA VAL A 135 -14.36 22.45 -11.84
C VAL A 135 -14.38 22.49 -10.30
N ALA A 136 -13.50 23.29 -9.67
CA ALA A 136 -13.51 23.54 -8.23
C ALA A 136 -14.82 24.19 -7.74
N LEU A 137 -15.48 24.99 -8.59
CA LEU A 137 -16.74 25.66 -8.26
C LEU A 137 -17.95 24.71 -8.27
N THR A 138 -17.82 23.49 -8.82
CA THR A 138 -18.96 22.61 -9.11
C THR A 138 -18.93 21.25 -8.40
N THR A 139 -17.77 20.74 -7.95
CA THR A 139 -17.69 19.32 -7.52
C THR A 139 -17.00 19.02 -6.17
N GLY A 140 -16.48 20.01 -5.44
CA GLY A 140 -15.93 19.78 -4.10
C GLY A 140 -14.60 18.98 -4.09
N ALA A 141 -13.50 19.72 -4.11
CA ALA A 141 -12.19 19.41 -3.48
C ALA A 141 -11.70 17.94 -3.41
N ASP A 142 -11.42 17.27 -4.53
CA ASP A 142 -10.55 16.07 -4.53
C ASP A 142 -9.43 16.11 -5.59
N ASP A 143 -9.62 16.82 -6.71
CA ASP A 143 -8.63 16.84 -7.80
C ASP A 143 -7.56 17.95 -7.67
N SER A 144 -7.92 19.11 -7.10
CA SER A 144 -7.02 20.29 -7.01
C SER A 144 -5.84 20.10 -6.04
N ASP A 145 -5.94 19.18 -5.08
CA ASP A 145 -4.96 19.00 -4.01
C ASP A 145 -3.62 18.43 -4.52
N VAL A 146 -3.63 17.73 -5.66
CA VAL A 146 -2.45 17.06 -6.22
C VAL A 146 -1.39 18.07 -6.71
N TYR A 147 -1.80 19.28 -7.09
CA TYR A 147 -0.98 20.22 -7.84
C TYR A 147 -0.07 21.15 -7.00
N LEU A 148 -0.36 21.34 -5.71
CA LEU A 148 0.40 22.23 -4.82
C LEU A 148 1.79 21.69 -4.41
N LEU A 149 2.10 20.44 -4.73
CA LEU A 149 3.40 19.86 -4.41
C LEU A 149 4.55 20.34 -5.31
N ALA A 150 4.25 20.80 -6.53
CA ALA A 150 5.28 21.27 -7.46
C ALA A 150 5.98 22.56 -6.96
N ASP A 151 5.32 23.33 -6.09
CA ASP A 151 5.82 24.61 -5.56
C ASP A 151 6.42 24.48 -4.14
N SER A 152 6.47 23.28 -3.56
CA SER A 152 7.08 23.09 -2.24
C SER A 152 8.61 23.10 -2.36
N GLU A 153 9.28 23.93 -1.56
CA GLU A 153 10.76 24.07 -1.52
C GLU A 153 11.50 22.74 -1.24
N GLU A 154 10.79 21.75 -0.68
CA GLU A 154 11.30 20.41 -0.35
C GLU A 154 11.04 19.34 -1.45
N ALA A 155 10.43 19.70 -2.57
CA ALA A 155 10.16 18.76 -3.66
C ALA A 155 11.42 18.47 -4.49
N GLU A 156 11.75 17.19 -4.64
CA GLU A 156 12.76 16.73 -5.58
C GLU A 156 12.08 16.50 -6.95
N GLN A 157 12.65 17.09 -8.00
CA GLN A 157 12.19 16.88 -9.38
C GLN A 157 13.09 15.88 -10.09
N VAL A 158 12.49 14.83 -10.64
CA VAL A 158 13.15 13.87 -11.52
C VAL A 158 12.41 13.89 -12.84
N ASP A 159 13.02 14.54 -13.85
CA ASP A 159 12.41 14.72 -15.17
C ASP A 159 11.10 15.52 -15.01
N ASP A 160 10.00 15.04 -15.58
CA ASP A 160 8.67 15.65 -15.47
C ASP A 160 7.91 15.26 -14.19
N ILE A 161 8.58 14.78 -13.15
CA ILE A 161 7.90 14.26 -11.95
C ILE A 161 8.47 14.90 -10.68
N ALA A 162 7.59 15.53 -9.92
CA ALA A 162 7.89 16.09 -8.60
C ALA A 162 7.43 15.14 -7.49
N PHE A 163 8.26 14.96 -6.46
CA PHE A 163 7.90 14.24 -5.25
C PHE A 163 8.67 14.77 -4.04
N VAL A 164 8.08 14.64 -2.85
CA VAL A 164 8.79 14.95 -1.60
C VAL A 164 9.60 13.73 -1.19
N ARG A 165 10.90 13.92 -0.95
CA ARG A 165 11.81 12.82 -0.61
C ARG A 165 11.36 12.05 0.62
N SER A 166 10.89 12.73 1.66
CA SER A 166 10.38 12.11 2.90
C SER A 166 9.18 11.17 2.66
N ASP A 167 8.29 11.52 1.74
CA ASP A 167 7.14 10.69 1.37
C ASP A 167 7.58 9.44 0.59
N ALA A 168 8.54 9.59 -0.32
CA ALA A 168 9.13 8.46 -1.04
C ALA A 168 9.92 7.51 -0.09
N GLU A 169 10.60 8.05 0.91
CA GLU A 169 11.26 7.24 1.96
C GLU A 169 10.24 6.51 2.85
N ASN A 170 9.13 7.16 3.17
CA ASN A 170 8.02 6.52 3.87
C ASN A 170 7.47 5.35 3.04
N LEU A 171 7.28 5.54 1.74
CA LEU A 171 6.81 4.48 0.84
C LEU A 171 7.82 3.32 0.75
N ARG A 172 9.13 3.60 0.67
CA ARG A 172 10.20 2.59 0.73
C ARG A 172 10.08 1.72 1.98
N ASN A 173 9.99 2.35 3.15
CA ASN A 173 9.89 1.65 4.43
C ASN A 173 8.62 0.78 4.50
N THR A 174 7.53 1.19 3.84
CA THR A 174 6.31 0.38 3.75
C THR A 174 6.57 -0.87 2.92
N PHE A 175 7.20 -0.73 1.74
CA PHE A 175 7.51 -1.90 0.93
C PHE A 175 8.49 -2.85 1.61
N VAL A 176 9.48 -2.35 2.35
CA VAL A 176 10.35 -3.20 3.19
C VAL A 176 9.51 -4.04 4.16
N MET A 177 8.58 -3.40 4.86
CA MET A 177 7.71 -4.09 5.83
C MET A 177 6.81 -5.14 5.17
N LEU A 178 6.25 -4.85 3.98
CA LEU A 178 5.40 -5.79 3.23
C LEU A 178 6.20 -6.97 2.63
N ASN A 179 7.46 -6.76 2.24
CA ASN A 179 8.35 -7.85 1.84
C ASN A 179 8.67 -8.76 3.04
N TRP A 180 8.92 -8.19 4.22
CA TRP A 180 9.10 -8.97 5.45
C TRP A 180 7.86 -9.78 5.84
N ASN A 181 6.65 -9.21 5.70
CA ASN A 181 5.40 -9.95 5.88
C ASN A 181 5.37 -11.23 5.03
N CYS A 182 5.74 -11.14 3.75
CA CYS A 182 5.82 -12.28 2.84
C CYS A 182 6.95 -13.24 3.22
N LEU A 183 8.12 -12.72 3.61
CA LEU A 183 9.27 -13.53 3.98
C LEU A 183 8.97 -14.44 5.18
N PHE A 184 8.23 -13.94 6.17
CA PHE A 184 7.83 -14.72 7.34
C PHE A 184 6.85 -15.85 7.02
N GLN A 185 6.17 -15.82 5.87
CA GLN A 185 5.29 -16.90 5.44
C GLN A 185 6.05 -18.12 4.93
N TYR A 186 7.26 -17.95 4.38
CA TYR A 186 8.02 -19.07 3.84
C TYR A 186 8.49 -20.07 4.91
N PRO A 187 9.07 -19.65 6.06
CA PRO A 187 9.40 -20.57 7.14
C PRO A 187 8.19 -21.31 7.70
N ILE A 188 7.07 -20.61 7.88
CA ILE A 188 5.80 -21.20 8.36
C ILE A 188 5.36 -22.30 7.38
N THR A 189 5.28 -21.98 6.10
CA THR A 189 4.86 -22.92 5.05
C THR A 189 5.80 -24.11 4.99
N ALA A 190 7.11 -23.87 4.98
CA ALA A 190 8.12 -24.92 4.91
C ALA A 190 7.97 -25.92 6.06
N VAL A 191 7.76 -25.43 7.28
CA VAL A 191 7.54 -26.27 8.45
C VAL A 191 6.21 -27.02 8.39
N MET A 192 5.14 -26.38 7.90
CA MET A 192 3.84 -27.04 7.81
C MET A 192 3.78 -28.13 6.74
N TRP A 193 4.66 -28.08 5.74
CA TRP A 193 4.77 -29.10 4.70
C TRP A 193 5.83 -30.16 5.00
N ALA A 194 6.89 -29.82 5.73
CA ALA A 194 8.01 -30.73 6.00
C ALA A 194 7.79 -31.62 7.24
N TYR A 195 6.88 -31.26 8.14
CA TYR A 195 6.63 -31.99 9.40
C TYR A 195 5.18 -32.41 9.52
N ASP A 196 4.97 -33.57 10.15
CA ASP A 196 3.65 -34.01 10.61
C ASP A 196 3.15 -33.10 11.74
N SER A 197 1.83 -33.10 11.96
CA SER A 197 1.16 -32.28 12.98
C SER A 197 1.81 -32.38 14.36
N ASP A 198 2.23 -33.58 14.73
CA ASP A 198 2.69 -33.90 16.09
C ASP A 198 4.17 -33.59 16.31
N THR A 199 4.96 -33.50 15.23
CA THR A 199 6.41 -33.23 15.26
C THR A 199 6.75 -31.80 14.88
N ARG A 200 5.75 -31.01 14.50
CA ARG A 200 5.92 -29.65 14.00
C ARG A 200 6.49 -28.73 15.09
N PRO A 201 7.58 -28.00 14.83
CA PRO A 201 8.09 -27.00 15.76
C PRO A 201 7.12 -25.82 15.90
N GLY A 202 6.25 -25.87 16.90
CA GLY A 202 5.23 -24.84 17.16
C GLY A 202 5.79 -23.43 17.38
N PHE A 203 7.05 -23.32 17.82
CA PHE A 203 7.71 -22.02 18.01
C PHE A 203 7.85 -21.23 16.70
N VAL A 204 7.97 -21.91 15.55
CA VAL A 204 8.09 -21.25 14.24
C VAL A 204 6.82 -20.47 13.95
N ILE A 205 5.66 -21.13 14.09
CA ILE A 205 4.36 -20.47 13.94
C ILE A 205 4.20 -19.40 15.03
N GLY A 206 4.51 -19.73 16.28
CA GLY A 206 4.39 -18.80 17.41
C GLY A 206 5.19 -17.51 17.29
N VAL A 207 6.33 -17.51 16.59
CA VAL A 207 7.16 -16.32 16.36
C VAL A 207 6.83 -15.61 15.05
N PHE A 208 6.78 -16.35 13.94
CA PHE A 208 6.65 -15.74 12.61
C PHE A 208 5.23 -15.28 12.31
N LEU A 209 4.19 -15.94 12.86
CA LEU A 209 2.81 -15.57 12.58
C LEU A 209 2.46 -14.20 13.18
N PRO A 210 2.72 -13.91 14.48
CA PRO A 210 2.50 -12.56 15.02
C PRO A 210 3.31 -11.50 14.30
N LEU A 211 4.58 -11.79 13.98
CA LEU A 211 5.46 -10.87 13.27
C LEU A 211 4.94 -10.54 11.87
N SER A 212 4.39 -11.54 11.16
CA SER A 212 3.73 -11.36 9.88
C SER A 212 2.51 -10.43 10.01
N PHE A 213 1.64 -10.65 11.01
CA PHE A 213 0.50 -9.75 11.25
C PHE A 213 0.93 -8.32 11.56
N ILE A 214 1.94 -8.12 12.41
CA ILE A 214 2.49 -6.80 12.72
C ILE A 214 2.97 -6.10 11.45
N CYS A 215 3.71 -6.81 10.59
CA CYS A 215 4.17 -6.29 9.31
C CYS A 215 3.03 -5.90 8.38
N ASN A 216 1.95 -6.70 8.31
CA ASN A 216 0.79 -6.39 7.48
C ASN A 216 0.06 -5.14 7.98
N PHE A 217 -0.34 -5.12 9.27
CA PHE A 217 -1.06 -3.99 9.85
C PHE A 217 -0.22 -2.70 9.85
N GLY A 218 1.07 -2.80 10.20
CA GLY A 218 1.96 -1.65 10.17
C GLY A 218 2.18 -1.12 8.75
N GLY A 219 2.28 -2.00 7.74
CA GLY A 219 2.34 -1.59 6.34
C GLY A 219 1.11 -0.80 5.90
N GLN A 220 -0.08 -1.32 6.20
CA GLN A 220 -1.35 -0.64 5.89
C GLN A 220 -1.49 0.69 6.63
N TYR A 221 -1.17 0.72 7.94
CA TYR A 221 -1.20 1.92 8.74
C TYR A 221 -0.26 3.01 8.21
N ARG A 222 0.95 2.64 7.75
CA ARG A 222 1.91 3.59 7.19
C ARG A 222 1.42 4.21 5.87
N ILE A 223 0.76 3.44 5.00
CA ILE A 223 0.13 3.98 3.78
C ILE A 223 -0.99 4.94 4.15
N PHE A 224 -1.87 4.55 5.07
CA PHE A 224 -2.97 5.39 5.54
C PHE A 224 -2.46 6.71 6.13
N LYS A 225 -1.47 6.63 7.04
CA LYS A 225 -0.85 7.80 7.66
C LYS A 225 -0.20 8.71 6.60
N LEU A 226 0.57 8.13 5.67
CA LEU A 226 1.19 8.88 4.58
C LEU A 226 0.16 9.63 3.75
N ASN A 227 -0.92 8.97 3.33
CA ASN A 227 -1.99 9.59 2.55
C ASN A 227 -2.69 10.71 3.34
N LYS A 228 -2.94 10.49 4.63
CA LYS A 228 -3.54 11.49 5.52
C LYS A 228 -2.65 12.72 5.66
N ASP A 229 -1.36 12.52 5.91
CA ASP A 229 -0.38 13.60 6.09
C ASP A 229 -0.20 14.41 4.80
N ILE A 230 -0.16 13.75 3.63
CA ILE A 230 -0.12 14.41 2.31
C ILE A 230 -1.37 15.28 2.10
N LYS A 231 -2.57 14.74 2.33
CA LYS A 231 -3.83 15.48 2.18
C LYS A 231 -3.89 16.69 3.10
N ALA A 232 -3.47 16.55 4.37
CA ALA A 232 -3.45 17.65 5.33
C ALA A 232 -2.49 18.78 4.90
N ARG A 233 -1.29 18.45 4.40
CA ARG A 233 -0.34 19.46 3.89
C ARG A 233 -0.91 20.24 2.71
N ARG A 234 -1.57 19.55 1.78
CA ARG A 234 -2.19 20.16 0.58
C ARG A 234 -3.36 21.08 0.94
N ALA A 235 -4.22 20.66 1.87
CA ALA A 235 -5.31 21.49 2.37
C ALA A 235 -4.82 22.77 3.06
N ASN A 236 -3.74 22.69 3.84
CA ASN A 236 -3.13 23.87 4.48
C ASN A 236 -2.54 24.85 3.45
N ALA A 237 -1.93 24.34 2.38
CA ALA A 237 -1.38 25.17 1.31
C ALA A 237 -2.49 25.92 0.54
N LEU A 238 -3.64 25.28 0.27
CA LEU A 238 -4.82 25.95 -0.31
C LEU A 238 -5.40 27.04 0.62
N GLY A 239 -5.47 26.76 1.93
CA GLY A 239 -5.97 27.72 2.91
C GLY A 239 -5.10 28.98 3.03
N ASN A 240 -3.80 28.86 2.78
CA ASN A 240 -2.86 29.98 2.81
C ASN A 240 -2.87 30.82 1.51
N THR A 241 -3.42 30.30 0.41
CA THR A 241 -3.57 31.02 -0.87
C THR A 241 -4.86 31.84 -1.00
N ASN A 242 -5.61 32.03 0.10
CA ASN A 242 -6.81 32.87 0.10
C ASN A 242 -6.41 34.36 -0.07
N PRO A 243 -6.93 35.11 -1.05
CA PRO A 243 -6.35 36.38 -1.54
C PRO A 243 -6.49 37.60 -0.62
N ASN A 244 -6.84 37.44 0.66
CA ASN A 244 -7.02 38.55 1.59
C ASN A 244 -5.77 38.90 2.43
N SER A 245 -4.57 38.51 2.00
CA SER A 245 -3.32 38.94 2.65
C SER A 245 -2.54 40.04 1.89
N ASN A 246 -3.13 40.67 0.86
CA ASN A 246 -2.53 41.79 0.12
C ASN A 246 -3.13 43.18 0.46
N GLU A 247 -3.58 43.39 1.70
CA GLU A 247 -3.75 44.71 2.33
C GLU A 247 -3.17 44.58 3.75
N MET A 248 -2.14 45.29 4.23
CA MET A 248 -1.63 46.62 3.89
C MET A 248 -0.10 46.61 4.02
N THR A 249 0.59 46.74 2.90
CA THR A 249 1.87 47.47 2.86
C THR A 249 1.74 48.51 1.76
N ASN A 250 1.09 49.62 2.07
CA ASN A 250 1.40 50.86 1.40
C ASN A 250 1.89 51.86 2.45
N SER A 251 3.20 52.00 2.42
CA SER A 251 3.91 53.22 2.77
C SER A 251 3.22 54.44 2.18
N ASP A 252 2.71 55.32 3.02
CA ASP A 252 2.57 56.74 2.69
C ASP A 252 3.51 57.52 3.61
N ASN A 253 4.71 57.77 3.10
CA ASN A 253 5.52 58.93 3.43
C ASN A 253 5.51 59.84 2.20
N SER A 254 4.72 60.91 2.22
CA SER A 254 5.09 62.18 1.57
C SER A 254 4.14 63.32 1.96
N ILE A 255 4.78 64.38 2.52
CA ILE A 255 4.34 65.75 2.86
C ILE A 255 3.75 65.94 4.25
#